data_AF-A0AA90U4Z1-F1
#
_entry.id   AF-A0AA90U4Z1-F1
#
_cell.length_a   1.000
_cell.length_b   1.000
_cell.length_c   1.000
_cell.angle_alpha   90.00
_cell.angle_beta   90.00
_cell.angle_gamma   90.00
#
_symmetry.space_group_name_H-M   'P 1'
#
loop_
_entity.id
_entity.type
_entity.pdbx_description
1 polymer ?
#
loop_
_entity_poly.entity_id
_entity_poly.type
_entity_poly.pdbx_seq_one_letter_code
_entity_poly.pdbx_strand_id
1 'polypeptide(L)'
;MGRKTNDPKVKEAVRVMMNAGQSQRAIAASLKMRRSSVAEIMRQIREEAPMQRSPDDEPGTPANRISTNSGETDPSGPTRSGRRSVGEAIEARTVSRFAQKGGEYLSDELLKEMKISMEEAKVLRNLELRYRTSVERYGVDWIKFLNEAVEWAYESIVETYKIVQELREEQRERAILDRQFYGTLDWVLAAQKAEHLNDVG
;
A
#
# COMPACT_ATOMS: atom_id res chain seq x y z
N MET A 1 17.73 29.78 -22.78
CA MET A 1 18.42 28.67 -22.07
C MET A 1 17.78 27.34 -22.47
N GLY A 2 18.43 26.54 -23.32
CA GLY A 2 17.90 25.24 -23.75
C GLY A 2 19.05 24.26 -23.88
N ARG A 3 19.08 23.24 -23.00
CA ARG A 3 19.94 22.04 -23.06
C ARG A 3 19.76 21.24 -21.76
N LYS A 4 18.76 20.36 -21.71
CA LYS A 4 18.66 19.23 -20.74
C LYS A 4 17.92 18.02 -21.32
N THR A 5 17.75 17.91 -22.64
CA THR A 5 17.02 16.79 -23.28
C THR A 5 17.90 15.61 -23.66
N ASN A 6 19.23 15.76 -23.68
CA ASN A 6 20.20 14.72 -24.08
C ASN A 6 21.16 14.30 -22.96
N ASP A 7 20.75 14.39 -21.69
CA ASP A 7 21.57 13.85 -20.60
C ASP A 7 21.47 12.30 -20.59
N PRO A 8 22.59 11.56 -20.74
CA PRO A 8 22.57 10.10 -20.78
C PRO A 8 21.98 9.48 -19.51
N LYS A 9 22.12 10.13 -18.35
CA LYS A 9 21.52 9.65 -17.09
C LYS A 9 20.00 9.78 -17.10
N VAL A 10 19.49 10.84 -17.70
CA VAL A 10 18.04 11.04 -17.86
C VAL A 10 17.45 10.04 -18.84
N LYS A 11 18.17 9.75 -19.93
CA LYS A 11 17.75 8.74 -20.91
C LYS A 11 17.65 7.34 -20.29
N GLU A 12 18.64 6.96 -19.49
CA GLU A 12 18.62 5.67 -18.78
C GLU A 12 17.50 5.61 -17.74
N ALA A 13 17.27 6.68 -16.98
CA ALA A 13 16.16 6.74 -16.04
C ALA A 13 14.79 6.60 -16.74
N VAL A 14 14.59 7.24 -17.89
CA VAL A 14 13.37 7.08 -18.71
C VAL A 14 13.23 5.65 -19.24
N ARG A 15 14.33 5.01 -19.66
CA ARG A 15 14.33 3.60 -20.11
C ARG A 15 13.90 2.65 -19.02
N VAL A 16 14.46 2.77 -17.82
CA VAL A 16 14.10 1.93 -16.66
C VAL A 16 12.62 2.11 -16.29
N MET A 17 12.14 3.35 -16.22
CA MET A 17 10.74 3.63 -15.89
C MET A 17 9.76 3.16 -16.99
N MET A 18 10.16 3.22 -18.26
CA MET A 18 9.38 2.68 -19.38
C MET A 18 9.27 1.15 -19.30
N ASN A 19 10.39 0.46 -19.01
CA ASN A 19 10.41 -1.00 -18.83
C ASN A 19 9.59 -1.46 -17.61
N ALA A 20 9.48 -0.61 -16.59
CA ALA A 20 8.60 -0.83 -15.43
C ALA A 20 7.11 -0.55 -15.71
N GLY A 21 6.72 -0.24 -16.96
CA GLY A 21 5.32 -0.01 -17.36
C GLY A 21 4.76 1.34 -16.93
N GLN A 22 5.60 2.30 -16.50
CA GLN A 22 5.11 3.59 -16.06
C GLN A 22 4.58 4.44 -17.24
N SER A 23 3.47 5.13 -17.02
CA SER A 23 2.92 6.06 -18.02
C SER A 23 3.83 7.28 -18.20
N GLN A 24 3.83 7.86 -19.40
CA GLN A 24 4.57 9.10 -19.72
C GLN A 24 4.31 10.24 -18.71
N ARG A 25 3.08 10.31 -18.16
CA ARG A 25 2.72 11.31 -17.13
C ARG A 25 3.47 11.05 -15.82
N ALA A 26 3.57 9.80 -15.38
CA ALA A 26 4.28 9.41 -14.16
C ALA A 26 5.80 9.64 -14.29
N ILE A 27 6.38 9.33 -15.45
CA ILE A 27 7.80 9.58 -15.74
C ILE A 27 8.12 11.07 -15.70
N ALA A 28 7.27 11.90 -16.33
CA ALA A 28 7.42 13.36 -16.34
C ALA A 28 7.36 13.97 -14.93
N ALA A 29 6.46 13.47 -14.09
CA ALA A 29 6.37 13.90 -12.69
C ALA A 29 7.62 13.51 -11.88
N SER A 30 8.07 12.26 -12.02
CA SER A 30 9.21 11.71 -11.27
C SER A 30 10.52 12.41 -11.61
N LEU A 31 10.74 12.74 -12.88
CA LEU A 31 11.96 13.41 -13.36
C LEU A 31 11.86 14.95 -13.34
N LYS A 32 10.73 15.51 -12.89
CA LYS A 32 10.43 16.96 -12.96
C LYS A 32 10.65 17.54 -14.36
N MET A 33 10.23 16.80 -15.39
CA MET A 33 10.38 17.17 -16.79
C MET A 33 9.04 17.45 -17.47
N ARG A 34 9.06 18.22 -18.57
CA ARG A 34 7.87 18.41 -19.41
C ARG A 34 7.52 17.10 -20.10
N ARG A 35 6.22 16.78 -20.21
CA ARG A 35 5.72 15.58 -20.89
C ARG A 35 6.23 15.48 -22.33
N SER A 36 6.31 16.60 -23.05
CA SER A 36 6.84 16.64 -24.42
C SER A 36 8.30 16.17 -24.50
N SER A 37 9.15 16.57 -23.56
CA SER A 37 10.55 16.13 -23.49
C SER A 37 10.66 14.64 -23.18
N VAL A 38 9.80 14.09 -22.33
CA VAL A 38 9.75 12.65 -22.06
C VAL A 38 9.31 11.88 -23.31
N ALA A 39 8.32 12.37 -24.06
CA ALA A 39 7.90 11.75 -25.33
C ALA A 39 9.05 11.70 -26.34
N GLU A 40 9.82 12.78 -26.45
CA GLU A 40 10.97 12.87 -27.35
C GLU A 40 12.06 11.86 -26.96
N ILE A 41 12.38 11.74 -25.66
CA ILE A 41 13.36 10.77 -25.15
C ILE A 41 12.86 9.33 -25.34
N MET A 42 11.58 9.04 -25.08
CA MET A 42 10.99 7.72 -25.35
C MET A 42 11.06 7.37 -26.84
N ARG A 43 10.84 8.35 -27.74
CA ARG A 43 11.00 8.15 -29.18
C ARG A 43 12.44 7.80 -29.54
N GLN A 44 13.41 8.55 -29.02
CA GLN A 44 14.84 8.27 -29.23
C GLN A 44 15.25 6.89 -28.68
N ILE A 45 14.72 6.45 -27.54
CA ILE A 45 15.00 5.12 -26.98
C ILE A 45 14.43 4.01 -27.88
N ARG A 46 13.23 4.21 -28.46
CA ARG A 46 12.65 3.25 -29.41
C ARG A 46 13.41 3.22 -30.74
N GLU A 47 13.91 4.35 -31.19
CA GLU A 47 14.76 4.46 -32.39
C GLU A 47 16.16 3.83 -32.16
N GLU A 48 16.66 3.85 -30.93
CA GLU A 48 17.96 3.26 -30.54
C GLU A 48 17.89 1.80 -30.09
N ALA A 49 16.70 1.27 -29.80
CA ALA A 49 16.56 -0.14 -29.53
C ALA A 49 16.95 -0.89 -30.82
N PRO A 50 18.10 -1.60 -30.85
CA PRO A 50 18.40 -2.44 -31.99
C PRO A 50 17.24 -3.42 -32.12
N MET A 51 16.75 -3.62 -33.35
CA MET A 51 15.81 -4.69 -33.66
C MET A 51 16.34 -5.99 -33.04
N GLN A 52 15.83 -6.36 -31.86
CA GLN A 52 15.81 -7.74 -31.42
C GLN A 52 14.78 -8.41 -32.33
N ARG A 53 15.24 -8.74 -33.54
CA ARG A 53 14.67 -9.85 -34.29
C ARG A 53 14.93 -11.08 -33.43
N SER A 54 13.86 -11.70 -32.94
CA SER A 54 13.90 -13.07 -32.47
C SER A 54 14.58 -13.94 -33.55
N PRO A 55 15.42 -14.93 -33.20
CA PRO A 55 16.08 -15.79 -34.19
C PRO A 55 15.12 -16.75 -34.92
N ASP A 56 13.82 -16.72 -34.63
CA ASP A 56 12.86 -17.77 -35.03
C ASP A 56 11.87 -17.36 -36.15
N ASP A 57 12.02 -16.20 -36.79
CA ASP A 57 11.17 -15.86 -37.94
C ASP A 57 11.83 -16.26 -39.28
N GLU A 58 11.30 -17.32 -39.89
CA GLU A 58 11.69 -17.81 -41.22
C GLU A 58 11.60 -16.73 -42.33
N PRO A 59 12.43 -16.83 -43.38
CA PRO A 59 12.50 -15.82 -44.43
C PRO A 59 11.42 -16.03 -45.49
N GLY A 60 10.47 -15.11 -45.60
CA GLY A 60 9.62 -15.06 -46.79
C GLY A 60 8.44 -14.11 -46.72
N THR A 61 8.61 -12.92 -47.30
CA THR A 61 7.79 -12.37 -48.41
C THR A 61 7.59 -10.85 -48.24
N PRO A 62 8.06 -10.00 -49.17
CA PRO A 62 7.85 -8.56 -49.14
C PRO A 62 6.65 -8.17 -50.01
N ALA A 63 5.72 -7.37 -49.48
CA ALA A 63 4.94 -6.34 -50.20
C ALA A 63 3.80 -5.82 -49.31
N ASN A 64 3.75 -4.52 -49.03
CA ASN A 64 3.01 -3.59 -49.89
C ASN A 64 3.12 -2.17 -49.33
N ARG A 65 3.95 -1.35 -49.99
CA ARG A 65 3.77 0.11 -49.98
C ARG A 65 2.66 0.40 -50.99
N ILE A 66 1.55 0.98 -50.54
CA ILE A 66 0.71 1.78 -51.44
C ILE A 66 0.59 3.17 -50.82
N SER A 67 1.21 4.11 -51.53
CA SER A 67 0.96 5.54 -51.44
C SER A 67 -0.17 5.89 -52.42
N THR A 68 -0.82 7.03 -52.16
CA THR A 68 -1.56 7.93 -53.07
C THR A 68 -3.11 7.95 -53.05
N ASN A 69 -3.59 9.17 -52.77
CA ASN A 69 -4.68 9.94 -53.39
C ASN A 69 -6.13 9.92 -52.84
N SER A 70 -6.50 11.11 -52.32
CA SER A 70 -7.61 11.98 -52.76
C SER A 70 -9.07 11.50 -52.73
N GLY A 71 -9.87 12.18 -51.88
CA GLY A 71 -11.07 12.94 -52.31
C GLY A 71 -12.40 12.22 -52.63
N GLU A 72 -13.49 12.82 -52.13
CA GLU A 72 -14.91 12.73 -52.54
C GLU A 72 -15.85 11.65 -51.93
N THR A 73 -16.68 12.15 -50.99
CA THR A 73 -18.15 11.97 -50.82
C THR A 73 -18.85 10.73 -51.37
N ASP A 74 -19.60 9.99 -50.53
CA ASP A 74 -21.07 10.16 -50.38
C ASP A 74 -21.66 9.30 -49.22
N PRO A 75 -22.97 9.35 -48.87
CA PRO A 75 -23.45 9.38 -47.49
C PRO A 75 -24.31 8.15 -47.13
N SER A 76 -24.27 7.71 -45.88
CA SER A 76 -25.34 6.87 -45.31
C SER A 76 -25.23 6.91 -43.79
N GLY A 77 -26.18 7.57 -43.15
CA GLY A 77 -26.34 7.52 -41.70
C GLY A 77 -26.68 6.10 -41.21
N PRO A 78 -26.47 5.86 -39.92
CA PRO A 78 -27.67 5.65 -39.11
C PRO A 78 -27.67 6.53 -37.84
N THR A 79 -28.74 7.31 -37.73
CA THR A 79 -29.64 7.42 -36.57
C THR A 79 -29.09 7.17 -35.16
N ARG A 80 -29.07 8.26 -34.37
CA ARG A 80 -29.53 8.36 -32.97
C ARG A 80 -28.77 7.54 -31.90
N SER A 81 -27.90 8.22 -31.15
CA SER A 81 -27.77 8.00 -29.69
C SER A 81 -27.91 9.38 -29.04
N GLY A 82 -29.03 9.67 -28.37
CA GLY A 82 -29.27 9.19 -27.02
C GLY A 82 -28.83 10.27 -26.04
N ARG A 83 -29.68 11.31 -25.89
CA ARG A 83 -29.52 12.33 -24.86
C ARG A 83 -29.54 11.60 -23.51
N ARG A 84 -28.37 11.41 -22.88
CA ARG A 84 -28.26 10.71 -21.59
C ARG A 84 -29.22 11.35 -20.61
N SER A 85 -30.02 10.52 -19.95
CA SER A 85 -31.03 10.98 -19.01
C SER A 85 -30.34 11.74 -17.86
N VAL A 86 -31.00 12.76 -17.30
CA VAL A 86 -30.44 13.55 -16.18
C VAL A 86 -30.12 12.66 -14.96
N GLY A 87 -30.80 11.51 -14.82
CA GLY A 87 -30.53 10.48 -13.80
C GLY A 87 -29.17 9.77 -13.98
N GLU A 88 -28.84 9.30 -15.20
CA GLU A 88 -27.54 8.65 -15.47
C GLU A 88 -26.35 9.59 -15.27
N ALA A 89 -26.53 10.89 -15.53
CA ALA A 89 -25.49 11.89 -15.30
C ALA A 89 -25.22 12.14 -13.79
N ILE A 90 -26.24 11.96 -12.94
CA ILE A 90 -26.11 12.11 -11.48
C ILE A 90 -25.48 10.84 -10.89
N GLU A 91 -25.88 9.65 -11.32
CA GLU A 91 -25.29 8.39 -10.88
C GLU A 91 -23.81 8.30 -11.26
N ALA A 92 -23.43 8.62 -12.50
CA ALA A 92 -22.03 8.64 -12.93
C ALA A 92 -21.17 9.63 -12.12
N ARG A 93 -21.71 10.81 -11.75
CA ARG A 93 -21.01 11.78 -10.88
C ARG A 93 -20.88 11.28 -9.45
N THR A 94 -21.87 10.57 -8.94
CA THR A 94 -21.89 10.07 -7.55
C THR A 94 -20.93 8.89 -7.39
N VAL A 95 -20.95 7.94 -8.33
CA VAL A 95 -20.01 6.82 -8.38
C VAL A 95 -18.57 7.30 -8.58
N SER A 96 -18.34 8.30 -9.45
CA SER A 96 -17.01 8.89 -9.62
C SER A 96 -16.50 9.57 -8.35
N ARG A 97 -17.36 10.27 -7.60
CA ARG A 97 -16.98 10.86 -6.30
C ARG A 97 -16.71 9.82 -5.23
N PHE A 98 -17.48 8.73 -5.20
CA PHE A 98 -17.25 7.62 -4.28
C PHE A 98 -15.96 6.87 -4.60
N ALA A 99 -15.68 6.59 -5.88
CA ALA A 99 -14.44 5.98 -6.31
C ALA A 99 -13.23 6.89 -6.03
N GLN A 100 -13.37 8.20 -6.23
CA GLN A 100 -12.32 9.16 -5.93
C GLN A 100 -12.05 9.27 -4.43
N LYS A 101 -13.10 9.39 -3.60
CA LYS A 101 -12.95 9.41 -2.13
C LYS A 101 -12.46 8.08 -1.57
N GLY A 102 -12.93 6.95 -2.10
CA GLY A 102 -12.46 5.62 -1.73
C GLY A 102 -11.00 5.42 -2.10
N GLY A 103 -10.58 5.92 -3.27
CA GLY A 103 -9.18 5.94 -3.70
C GLY A 103 -8.29 6.84 -2.83
N GLU A 104 -8.80 7.99 -2.40
CA GLU A 104 -8.10 8.91 -1.48
C GLU A 104 -7.88 8.25 -0.10
N TYR A 105 -8.93 7.64 0.50
CA TYR A 105 -8.80 6.91 1.77
C TYR A 105 -7.85 5.72 1.69
N LEU A 106 -7.97 4.89 0.65
CA LEU A 106 -7.04 3.78 0.42
C LEU A 106 -5.62 4.28 0.19
N SER A 107 -5.44 5.43 -0.49
CA SER A 107 -4.12 6.02 -0.69
C SER A 107 -3.52 6.56 0.60
N ASP A 108 -4.33 7.12 1.49
CA ASP A 108 -3.87 7.65 2.78
C ASP A 108 -3.51 6.54 3.76
N GLU A 109 -4.29 5.46 3.80
CA GLU A 109 -3.94 4.25 4.58
C GLU A 109 -2.65 3.61 4.04
N LEU A 110 -2.54 3.46 2.72
CA LEU A 110 -1.32 2.93 2.09
C LEU A 110 -0.11 3.82 2.35
N LEU A 111 -0.27 5.15 2.29
CA LEU A 111 0.80 6.10 2.62
C LEU A 111 1.21 6.00 4.08
N LYS A 112 0.27 5.76 4.99
CA LYS A 112 0.54 5.56 6.41
C LYS A 112 1.32 4.27 6.65
N GLU A 113 0.90 3.15 6.05
CA GLU A 113 1.61 1.87 6.11
C GLU A 113 3.01 1.99 5.50
N MET A 114 3.14 2.65 4.36
CA MET A 114 4.42 2.87 3.70
C MET A 114 5.35 3.74 4.57
N LYS A 115 4.81 4.75 5.26
CA LYS A 115 5.60 5.56 6.20
C LYS A 115 6.11 4.74 7.38
N ILE A 116 5.26 3.90 7.97
CA ILE A 116 5.64 3.00 9.08
C ILE A 116 6.76 2.07 8.60
N SER A 117 6.57 1.43 7.44
CA SER A 117 7.59 0.54 6.85
C SER A 117 8.92 1.25 6.58
N MET A 118 8.89 2.50 6.12
CA MET A 118 10.11 3.31 5.93
C MET A 118 10.80 3.68 7.24
N GLU A 119 10.05 3.96 8.30
CA GLU A 119 10.60 4.23 9.63
C GLU A 119 11.24 2.97 10.21
N GLU A 120 10.62 1.81 10.08
CA GLU A 120 11.17 0.51 10.48
C GLU A 120 12.44 0.16 9.69
N ALA A 121 12.42 0.36 8.37
CA ALA A 121 13.59 0.16 7.52
C ALA A 121 14.76 1.08 7.92
N LYS A 122 14.47 2.32 8.34
CA LYS A 122 15.48 3.25 8.87
C LYS A 122 16.07 2.74 10.18
N VAL A 123 15.26 2.17 11.07
CA VAL A 123 15.75 1.56 12.33
C VAL A 123 16.65 0.37 12.03
N LEU A 124 16.23 -0.54 11.15
CA LEU A 124 17.04 -1.69 10.72
C LEU A 124 18.37 -1.27 10.10
N ARG A 125 18.36 -0.24 9.24
CA ARG A 125 19.58 0.31 8.65
C ARG A 125 20.52 0.90 9.69
N ASN A 126 20.00 1.58 10.70
CA ASN A 126 20.81 2.11 11.80
C ASN A 126 21.43 1.00 12.66
N LEU A 127 20.69 -0.08 12.89
CA LEU A 127 21.20 -1.26 13.60
C LEU A 127 22.31 -1.95 12.80
N GLU A 128 22.11 -2.11 11.49
CA GLU A 128 23.12 -2.66 10.59
C GLU A 128 24.42 -1.86 10.67
N LEU A 129 24.34 -0.53 10.51
CA LEU A 129 25.52 0.35 10.56
C LEU A 129 26.26 0.29 11.90
N ARG A 130 25.57 0.02 13.00
CA ARG A 130 26.17 -0.02 14.35
C ARG A 130 26.76 -1.37 14.69
N TYR A 131 26.09 -2.45 14.31
CA TYR A 131 26.34 -3.76 14.93
C TYR A 131 26.74 -4.85 13.94
N ARG A 132 26.51 -4.69 12.63
CA ARG A 132 26.78 -5.73 11.64
C ARG A 132 28.22 -6.24 11.71
N THR A 133 29.20 -5.34 11.64
CA THR A 133 30.62 -5.71 11.68
C THR A 133 30.99 -6.44 12.97
N SER A 134 30.39 -6.05 14.10
CA SER A 134 30.64 -6.69 15.39
C SER A 134 30.05 -8.09 15.43
N VAL A 135 28.80 -8.27 14.98
CA VAL A 135 28.11 -9.57 14.95
C VAL A 135 28.81 -10.54 14.00
N GLU A 136 29.14 -10.09 12.79
CA GLU A 136 29.86 -10.92 11.80
C GLU A 136 31.26 -11.31 12.29
N ARG A 137 31.91 -10.45 13.08
CA ARG A 137 33.21 -10.78 13.72
C ARG A 137 33.12 -11.92 14.73
N TYR A 138 31.95 -12.13 15.36
CA TYR A 138 31.69 -13.29 16.21
C TYR A 138 31.31 -14.55 15.41
N GLY A 139 31.36 -14.50 14.07
CA GLY A 139 31.06 -15.63 13.20
C GLY A 139 29.57 -15.87 12.98
N VAL A 140 28.71 -14.93 13.36
CA VAL A 140 27.26 -15.00 13.16
C VAL A 140 26.89 -14.18 11.93
N ASP A 141 26.17 -14.77 10.98
CA ASP A 141 25.64 -14.05 9.83
C ASP A 141 24.61 -13.00 10.28
N TRP A 142 24.69 -11.79 9.72
CA TRP A 142 23.84 -10.68 10.11
C TRP A 142 22.35 -10.93 9.87
N ILE A 143 21.99 -11.59 8.76
CA ILE A 143 20.59 -11.91 8.47
C ILE A 143 20.07 -12.96 9.44
N LYS A 144 20.90 -13.97 9.76
CA LYS A 144 20.55 -14.96 10.77
C LYS A 144 20.35 -14.32 12.15
N PHE A 145 21.27 -13.45 12.57
CA PHE A 145 21.15 -12.69 13.82
C PHE A 145 19.87 -11.86 13.88
N LEU A 146 19.53 -11.14 12.80
CA LEU A 146 18.30 -10.35 12.74
C LEU A 146 17.05 -11.22 12.87
N ASN A 147 17.00 -12.36 12.18
CA ASN A 147 15.85 -13.26 12.26
C ASN A 147 15.67 -13.83 13.67
N GLU A 148 16.74 -14.30 14.30
CA GLU A 148 16.70 -14.79 15.68
C GLU A 148 16.31 -13.70 16.68
N ALA A 149 16.79 -12.46 16.48
CA ALA A 149 16.41 -11.33 17.34
C ALA A 149 14.93 -10.95 17.19
N VAL A 150 14.38 -11.01 15.98
CA VAL A 150 12.96 -10.74 15.73
C VAL A 150 12.09 -11.84 16.33
N GLU A 151 12.48 -13.10 16.17
CA GLU A 151 11.79 -14.25 16.76
C GLU A 151 11.78 -14.16 18.28
N TRP A 152 12.92 -13.89 18.90
CA TRP A 152 13.02 -13.70 20.34
C TRP A 152 12.18 -12.52 20.86
N ALA A 153 12.18 -11.40 20.13
CA ALA A 153 11.35 -10.25 20.48
C ALA A 153 9.85 -10.60 20.41
N TYR A 154 9.43 -11.37 19.40
CA TYR A 154 8.05 -11.83 19.27
C TYR A 154 7.65 -12.76 20.41
N GLU A 155 8.49 -13.76 20.73
CA GLU A 155 8.25 -14.68 21.83
C GLU A 155 8.10 -13.94 23.17
N SER A 156 8.96 -12.97 23.43
CA SER A 156 8.89 -12.14 24.65
C SER A 156 7.59 -11.33 24.75
N ILE A 157 7.08 -10.80 23.63
CA ILE A 157 5.79 -10.10 23.60
C ILE A 157 4.64 -11.07 23.88
N VAL A 158 4.67 -12.25 23.26
CA VAL A 158 3.63 -13.28 23.46
C VAL A 158 3.61 -13.73 24.92
N GLU A 159 4.77 -13.98 25.52
CA GLU A 159 4.89 -14.34 26.94
C GLU A 159 4.36 -13.23 27.84
N THR A 160 4.78 -11.99 27.60
CA THR A 160 4.29 -10.82 28.36
C THR A 160 2.77 -10.67 28.25
N TYR A 161 2.21 -10.91 27.06
CA TYR A 161 0.77 -10.84 26.85
C TYR A 161 0.01 -11.91 27.62
N LYS A 162 0.55 -13.15 27.70
CA LYS A 162 -0.02 -14.22 28.53
C LYS A 162 -0.04 -13.83 30.01
N ILE A 163 1.08 -13.33 30.53
CA ILE A 163 1.18 -12.86 31.92
C ILE A 163 0.14 -11.77 32.21
N VAL A 164 -0.03 -10.80 31.31
CA VAL A 164 -1.04 -9.74 31.45
C VAL A 164 -2.47 -10.28 31.40
N GLN A 165 -2.73 -11.31 30.60
CA GLN A 165 -4.05 -11.96 30.60
C GLN A 165 -4.33 -12.70 31.91
N GLU A 166 -3.38 -13.50 32.40
CA GLU A 166 -3.49 -14.20 33.69
C GLU A 166 -3.76 -13.21 34.82
N LEU A 167 -3.00 -12.12 34.91
CA LEU A 167 -3.21 -11.07 35.91
C LEU A 167 -4.59 -10.41 35.81
N ARG A 168 -5.12 -10.24 34.59
CA ARG A 168 -6.48 -9.69 34.40
C ARG A 168 -7.55 -10.68 34.83
N GLU A 169 -7.34 -11.97 34.61
CA GLU A 169 -8.26 -13.03 35.05
C GLU A 169 -8.27 -13.13 36.57
N GLU A 170 -7.11 -13.13 37.22
CA GLU A 170 -7.01 -13.09 38.69
C GLU A 170 -7.71 -11.85 39.28
N GLN A 171 -7.56 -10.68 38.67
CA GLN A 171 -8.27 -9.46 39.10
C GLN A 171 -9.78 -9.59 38.95
N ARG A 172 -10.27 -10.24 37.88
CA ARG A 172 -11.71 -10.49 37.68
C ARG A 172 -12.23 -11.47 38.72
N GLU A 173 -11.51 -12.54 39.02
CA GLU A 173 -11.90 -13.51 40.04
C GLU A 173 -11.98 -12.88 41.43
N ARG A 174 -10.98 -12.07 41.81
CA ARG A 174 -11.03 -11.30 43.06
C ARG A 174 -12.21 -10.35 43.11
N ALA A 175 -12.51 -9.65 42.01
CA ALA A 175 -13.67 -8.76 41.95
C ALA A 175 -15.01 -9.51 42.08
N ILE A 176 -15.11 -10.73 41.54
CA ILE A 176 -16.29 -11.60 41.70
C ILE A 176 -16.42 -12.03 43.16
N LEU A 177 -15.32 -12.48 43.79
CA LEU A 177 -15.31 -12.91 45.19
C LEU A 177 -15.67 -11.76 46.13
N ASP A 178 -15.10 -10.57 45.94
CA ASP A 178 -15.45 -9.39 46.72
C ASP A 178 -16.94 -9.06 46.57
N ARG A 179 -17.46 -9.05 45.34
CA ARG A 179 -18.89 -8.80 45.09
C ARG A 179 -19.79 -9.84 45.75
N GLN A 180 -19.40 -11.11 45.74
CA GLN A 180 -20.14 -12.18 46.44
C GLN A 180 -20.09 -11.96 47.95
N PHE A 181 -18.91 -11.68 48.51
CA PHE A 181 -18.71 -11.49 49.94
C PHE A 181 -19.51 -10.30 50.48
N TYR A 182 -19.42 -9.14 49.85
CA TYR A 182 -20.20 -7.96 50.23
C TYR A 182 -21.71 -8.16 50.01
N GLY A 183 -22.11 -8.84 48.92
CA GLY A 183 -23.51 -9.19 48.69
C GLY A 183 -24.09 -10.12 49.77
N THR A 184 -23.31 -11.10 50.25
CA THR A 184 -23.72 -11.94 51.38
C THR A 184 -23.77 -11.18 52.70
N LEU A 185 -22.82 -10.28 52.97
CA LEU A 185 -22.82 -9.45 54.17
C LEU A 185 -24.05 -8.54 54.24
N ASP A 186 -24.42 -7.91 53.13
CA ASP A 186 -25.62 -7.08 53.04
C ASP A 186 -26.90 -7.88 53.31
N TRP A 187 -27.00 -9.11 52.79
CA TRP A 187 -28.14 -9.99 53.05
C TRP A 187 -28.21 -10.42 54.53
N VAL A 188 -27.07 -10.78 55.13
CA VAL A 188 -27.00 -11.15 56.55
C VAL A 188 -27.39 -9.99 57.45
N LEU A 189 -26.88 -8.78 57.18
CA LEU A 189 -27.24 -7.58 57.93
C LEU A 189 -28.73 -7.22 57.77
N ALA A 190 -29.29 -7.41 56.58
CA ALA A 190 -30.73 -7.21 56.34
C ALA A 190 -31.58 -8.23 57.11
N ALA A 191 -31.17 -9.50 57.15
CA ALA A 191 -31.85 -10.55 57.90
C ALA A 191 -31.82 -10.28 59.41
N GLN A 192 -30.66 -9.91 59.96
CA GLN A 192 -30.50 -9.56 61.37
C GLN A 192 -31.37 -8.36 61.77
N LYS A 193 -31.48 -7.36 60.88
CA LYS A 193 -32.35 -6.19 61.09
C LYS A 193 -33.83 -6.56 61.04
N ALA A 194 -34.23 -7.52 60.20
CA ALA A 194 -35.59 -8.01 60.12
C ALA A 194 -36.01 -8.84 61.36
N GLU A 195 -35.12 -9.68 61.89
CA GLU A 195 -35.36 -10.40 63.15
C GLU A 195 -35.52 -9.44 64.33
N HIS A 196 -34.65 -8.45 64.46
CA HIS A 196 -34.76 -7.43 65.51
C HIS A 196 -36.04 -6.59 65.45
N LEU A 197 -36.68 -6.45 64.28
CA LEU A 197 -37.96 -5.74 64.14
C LEU A 197 -39.14 -6.62 64.53
N ASN A 198 -39.03 -7.94 64.40
CA ASN A 198 -40.08 -8.89 64.80
C ASN A 198 -40.10 -9.15 66.31
N ASP A 199 -38.96 -9.03 67.01
CA ASP A 199 -38.88 -9.21 68.48
C ASP A 199 -39.38 -7.99 69.29
N VAL A 200 -39.63 -6.85 68.63
CA VAL A 200 -40.00 -5.57 69.27
C VAL A 200 -41.48 -5.19 69.04
N GLY A 201 -42.24 -6.01 68.30
CA GLY A 201 -43.68 -5.83 68.04
C GLY A 201 -44.55 -6.77 68.87
#